data_AF-A0A965LUF5-F1
#
_entry.id   AF-A0A965LUF5-F1
#
_cell.length_a   1.000
_cell.length_b   1.000
_cell.length_c   1.000
_cell.angle_alpha   90.00
_cell.angle_beta   90.00
_cell.angle_gamma   90.00
#
_symmetry.space_group_name_H-M   'P 1'
#
loop_
_entity.id
_entity.type
_entity.pdbx_description
1 polymer ?
#
loop_
_entity_poly.entity_id
_entity_poly.type
_entity_poly.pdbx_seq_one_letter_code
_entity_poly.pdbx_strand_id
1 'polypeptide(L)' 'TIGYIERNEYSPSLVLALRIARALNKKVEQIFSLEEN' A
#
# COMPACT_ATOMS: atom_id res chain seq x y z
N THR A 1 10.71 -9.12 9.00
CA THR A 1 11.16 -7.93 9.74
C THR A 1 12.62 -7.55 9.50
N ILE A 2 13.40 -8.34 8.75
CA ILE A 2 14.69 -7.85 8.19
C ILE A 2 14.71 -8.09 6.67
N GLY A 3 14.23 -9.23 6.18
CA GLY A 3 14.15 -9.54 4.74
C GLY A 3 13.12 -8.78 3.88
N TYR A 4 12.47 -7.72 4.41
CA TYR A 4 11.59 -6.85 3.59
C TYR A 4 12.31 -5.60 3.09
N ILE A 5 13.52 -5.29 3.60
CA ILE A 5 14.28 -4.07 3.29
C ILE A 5 15.34 -4.33 2.20
N GLU A 6 15.64 -5.59 1.87
CA GLU A 6 16.73 -5.97 0.94
C GLU A 6 16.40 -5.80 -0.55
N ARG A 7 15.17 -5.41 -0.88
CA ARG A 7 14.79 -4.97 -2.23
C ARG A 7 14.09 -3.64 -2.06
N ASN A 8 14.52 -2.61 -2.78
CA ASN A 8 13.95 -1.26 -2.81
C ASN A 8 12.47 -1.22 -3.32
N GLU A 9 11.67 -2.23 -3.01
CA GLU A 9 10.37 -2.53 -3.64
C GLU A 9 9.26 -2.79 -2.61
N TYR A 10 9.57 -2.94 -1.32
CA TYR A 10 8.54 -3.18 -0.32
C TYR A 10 8.28 -1.92 0.49
N SER A 11 7.34 -1.08 0.01
CA SER A 11 6.80 -0.04 0.86
C SER A 11 5.78 -0.65 1.82
N PRO A 12 6.01 -0.66 3.15
CA PRO A 12 5.02 -1.12 4.12
C PRO A 12 3.69 -0.36 4.01
N SER A 13 3.71 0.87 3.47
CA SER A 13 2.50 1.66 3.21
C SER A 13 1.62 1.06 2.09
N LEU A 14 2.20 0.46 1.05
CA LEU A 14 1.43 -0.18 -0.02
C LEU A 14 0.68 -1.41 0.49
N VAL A 15 1.35 -2.23 1.30
CA VAL A 15 0.72 -3.41 1.88
C VAL A 15 -0.40 -3.03 2.83
N LEU A 16 -0.22 -1.97 3.62
CA LEU A 16 -1.28 -1.43 4.45
C LEU A 16 -2.47 -0.91 3.60
N ALA A 17 -2.21 -0.13 2.55
CA ALA A 17 -3.23 0.40 1.65
C ALA A 17 -4.06 -0.73 1.01
N LEU A 18 -3.41 -1.80 0.54
CA LEU A 18 -4.07 -2.98 -0.02
C LEU A 18 -4.90 -3.75 1.02
N ARG A 19 -4.45 -3.81 2.28
CA ARG A 19 -5.22 -4.44 3.37
C ARG A 19 -6.49 -3.64 3.70
N ILE A 20 -6.38 -2.32 3.77
CA ILE A 20 -7.53 -1.42 3.99
C ILE A 20 -8.54 -1.55 2.85
N ALA A 21 -8.06 -1.55 1.60
CA ALA A 21 -8.91 -1.72 0.42
C ALA A 21 -9.73 -3.03 0.45
N ARG A 22 -9.09 -4.14 0.82
CA ARG A 22 -9.76 -5.44 1.02
C ARG A 22 -10.80 -5.39 2.15
N ALA A 23 -10.47 -4.78 3.28
CA ALA A 23 -11.39 -4.65 4.41
C ALA A 23 -12.64 -3.83 4.07
N LEU A 24 -12.51 -2.87 3.14
CA LEU A 24 -13.60 -2.02 2.66
C LEU A 24 -14.31 -2.58 1.41
N ASN A 25 -13.88 -3.74 0.90
CA ASN A 25 -14.35 -4.35 -0.35
C ASN A 25 -14.34 -3.38 -1.55
N LYS A 26 -13.28 -2.57 -1.65
CA LYS A 26 -13.07 -1.58 -2.72
C LYS A 26 -11.68 -1.72 -3.31
N LYS A 27 -11.47 -1.22 -4.53
CA LYS A 27 -10.11 -1.12 -5.11
C LYS A 27 -9.33 -0.03 -4.39
N VAL A 28 -8.00 -0.18 -4.31
CA VAL A 28 -7.10 0.78 -3.64
C VAL A 28 -7.18 2.18 -4.25
N GLU A 29 -7.31 2.25 -5.59
CA GLU A 29 -7.45 3.49 -6.37
C GLU A 29 -8.76 4.27 -6.07
N GLN A 30 -9.74 3.62 -5.45
CA GLN A 30 -11.00 4.26 -5.04
C GLN A 30 -10.92 4.88 -3.64
N ILE A 31 -9.83 4.62 -2.91
CA ILE A 31 -9.64 5.05 -1.51
C ILE A 31 -8.43 5.98 -1.39
N PHE A 32 -7.38 5.73 -2.17
CA PHE A 32 -6.13 6.47 -2.13
C PHE A 32 -5.82 7.08 -3.50
N SER A 33 -5.30 8.30 -3.48
CA SER A 33 -4.79 9.03 -4.63
C SER A 33 -3.38 9.51 -4.33
N LEU A 34 -2.55 9.66 -5.37
CA LEU A 34 -1.28 10.37 -5.22
C LEU A 34 -1.57 11.86 -5.23
N GLU A 35 -1.07 12.60 -4.25
CA GLU A 35 -1.03 14.06 -4.32
C GLU A 35 0.19 14.46 -5.15
N GLU A 36 -0.04 15.18 -6.25
CA GLU A 36 1.02 15.85 -6.99
C GLU A 36 1.37 17.16 -6.25
N ASN A 37 2.66 17.34 -5.92
CA ASN A 37 3.20 18.63 -5.46
C ASN A 37 3.72 19.43 -6.65
#